data_AF-A0A7X8KA98-F1
#
_entry.id   AF-A0A7X8KA98-F1
#
_cell.length_a   1.000
_cell.length_b   1.000
_cell.length_c   1.000
_cell.angle_alpha   90.00
_cell.angle_beta   90.00
_cell.angle_gamma   90.00
#
_symmetry.space_group_name_H-M   'P 1'
#
loop_
_entity.id
_entity.type
_entity.pdbx_description
1 polymer ?
#
loop_
_entity_poly.entity_id
_entity_poly.type
_entity_poly.pdbx_seq_one_letter_code
_entity_poly.pdbx_strand_id
1 'polypeptide(L)'
;MKYLVLLCIGVVCVGLVIGCTEHPPSLLNIFAQRDSSPPVLLNMEMTAPAEACLRFNERIMIKKDAFTIEDNEIIDVSVWDEQLTIAFKKPLILGVFSTLEGRVQDLAGNSMRFSIRLWAKNTRIPSLLINEFTTKGSENHPDRVELAVLKGGNLAGVTIETVNDSHTFGDHQVASGDYVVVAFSKGAVEAGSFLSKEQNGLSSNNGYICVHATPEWNAEVLDCVLYSTKEATTHNGFGSKEVAQMAEELTQGLHWNGSMAKDAIDISKATATRSANRNGFIDTNGANDWYICATGNASFGVKNSTNRHH
;
A
#
# COMPACT_ATOMS: atom_id res chain seq x y z
N MET A 1 -3.70 -72.67 -60.41
CA MET A 1 -2.66 -71.63 -60.57
C MET A 1 -3.22 -70.20 -60.71
N LYS A 2 -4.26 -69.92 -61.52
CA LYS A 2 -4.80 -68.55 -61.68
C LYS A 2 -5.31 -67.90 -60.37
N TYR A 3 -5.95 -68.65 -59.48
CA TYR A 3 -6.48 -68.11 -58.22
C TYR A 3 -5.42 -67.85 -57.14
N LEU A 4 -4.27 -68.54 -57.21
CA LEU A 4 -3.16 -68.34 -56.26
C LEU A 4 -2.40 -67.03 -56.55
N VAL A 5 -2.26 -66.68 -57.82
CA VAL A 5 -1.61 -65.43 -58.26
C VAL A 5 -2.48 -64.21 -57.89
N LEU A 6 -3.80 -64.31 -58.05
CA LEU A 6 -4.74 -63.26 -57.62
C LEU A 6 -4.76 -63.05 -56.10
N LEU A 7 -4.63 -64.13 -55.31
CA LEU A 7 -4.54 -64.04 -53.86
C LEU A 7 -3.22 -63.36 -53.43
N CYS A 8 -2.09 -63.72 -54.04
CA CYS A 8 -0.80 -63.09 -53.75
C CYS A 8 -0.76 -61.60 -54.13
N ILE A 9 -1.38 -61.21 -55.26
CA ILE A 9 -1.49 -59.80 -55.66
C ILE A 9 -2.41 -59.03 -54.69
N GLY A 10 -3.52 -59.64 -54.25
CA GLY A 10 -4.41 -59.04 -53.25
C GLY A 10 -3.74 -58.80 -51.89
N VAL A 11 -2.95 -59.76 -51.41
CA VAL A 11 -2.22 -59.63 -50.13
C VAL A 11 -1.11 -58.58 -50.20
N VAL A 12 -0.41 -58.47 -51.33
CA VAL A 12 0.62 -57.42 -51.54
C VAL A 12 -0.01 -56.02 -51.64
N CYS A 13 -1.19 -55.90 -52.26
CA CYS A 13 -1.90 -54.61 -52.35
C CYS A 13 -2.48 -54.17 -51.00
N VAL A 14 -2.93 -55.09 -50.13
CA VAL A 14 -3.42 -54.74 -48.77
C VAL A 14 -2.27 -54.31 -47.85
N GLY A 15 -1.07 -54.88 -48.00
CA GLY A 15 0.11 -54.48 -47.24
C GLY A 15 0.63 -53.06 -47.52
N LEU A 16 0.27 -52.48 -48.66
CA LEU A 16 0.68 -51.11 -49.04
C LEU A 16 -0.25 -50.01 -48.49
N VAL A 17 -1.38 -50.36 -47.88
CA VAL A 17 -2.36 -49.39 -47.35
C VAL A 17 -2.28 -49.25 -45.82
N ILE A 18 -1.44 -50.04 -45.15
CA ILE A 18 -1.23 -50.01 -43.69
C ILE A 18 0.10 -49.33 -43.34
N GLY A 19 0.51 -48.34 -44.13
CA GLY A 19 1.56 -47.42 -43.72
C GLY A 19 0.99 -46.48 -42.67
N CYS A 20 1.28 -46.73 -41.37
CA CYS A 20 1.16 -45.69 -40.36
C CYS A 20 2.03 -44.52 -40.81
N THR A 21 1.42 -43.47 -41.34
CA THR A 21 2.10 -42.18 -41.44
C THR A 21 2.31 -41.71 -40.01
N GLU A 22 3.47 -42.00 -39.43
CA GLU A 22 3.97 -41.19 -38.33
C GLU A 22 4.00 -39.76 -38.85
N HIS A 23 3.05 -38.93 -38.40
CA HIS A 23 3.20 -37.50 -38.58
C HIS A 23 4.55 -37.15 -37.95
N PRO A 24 5.49 -36.54 -38.71
CA PRO A 24 6.71 -36.07 -38.11
C PRO A 24 6.30 -35.20 -36.92
N PRO A 25 6.94 -35.35 -35.74
CA PRO A 25 6.61 -34.50 -34.61
C PRO A 25 6.65 -33.08 -35.14
N SER A 26 5.49 -32.39 -35.08
CA SER A 26 5.42 -31.02 -35.55
C SER A 26 6.54 -30.30 -34.81
N LEU A 27 7.50 -29.75 -35.56
CA LEU A 27 8.56 -28.96 -34.97
C LEU A 27 7.84 -27.91 -34.13
N LEU A 28 8.00 -28.02 -32.81
CA LEU A 28 7.42 -27.07 -31.88
C LEU A 28 8.04 -25.73 -32.25
N ASN A 29 7.28 -24.91 -32.97
CA ASN A 29 7.77 -23.62 -33.41
C ASN A 29 7.79 -22.72 -32.18
N ILE A 30 8.91 -22.76 -31.45
CA ILE A 30 9.19 -21.94 -30.28
C ILE A 30 9.18 -20.43 -30.60
N PHE A 31 9.17 -20.07 -31.89
CA PHE A 31 9.06 -18.69 -32.38
C PHE A 31 7.68 -18.37 -32.96
N ALA A 32 6.72 -19.30 -32.94
CA ALA A 32 5.35 -19.04 -33.37
C ALA A 32 4.62 -18.20 -32.32
N GLN A 33 5.03 -16.94 -32.13
CA GLN A 33 4.37 -15.88 -31.34
C GLN A 33 3.54 -16.40 -30.14
N ARG A 34 4.12 -17.35 -29.39
CA ARG A 34 3.44 -17.95 -28.27
C ARG A 34 3.75 -17.04 -27.09
N ASP A 35 2.73 -16.67 -26.34
CA ASP A 35 2.94 -15.86 -25.16
C ASP A 35 3.98 -16.54 -24.27
N SER A 36 5.01 -15.79 -23.94
CA SER A 36 6.16 -16.22 -23.13
C SER A 36 6.29 -15.37 -21.86
N SER A 37 5.32 -14.49 -21.64
CA SER A 37 5.24 -13.67 -20.44
C SER A 37 4.57 -14.49 -19.34
N PRO A 38 5.16 -14.58 -18.14
CA PRO A 38 4.45 -15.14 -17.01
C PRO A 38 3.33 -14.19 -16.57
N PRO A 39 2.31 -14.71 -15.85
CA PRO A 39 1.35 -13.86 -15.16
C PRO A 39 2.03 -12.80 -14.29
N VAL A 40 1.38 -11.66 -14.16
CA VAL A 40 1.80 -10.50 -13.36
C VAL A 40 0.75 -10.26 -12.29
N LEU A 41 1.18 -10.24 -11.02
CA LEU A 41 0.33 -9.84 -9.90
C LEU A 41 0.08 -8.33 -9.98
N LEU A 42 -1.18 -7.95 -10.18
CA LEU A 42 -1.62 -6.55 -10.28
C LEU A 42 -2.08 -5.99 -8.94
N ASN A 43 -2.77 -6.80 -8.14
CA ASN A 43 -3.29 -6.38 -6.84
C ASN A 43 -3.32 -7.54 -5.86
N MET A 44 -3.22 -7.21 -4.57
CA MET A 44 -3.42 -8.10 -3.45
C MET A 44 -4.11 -7.33 -2.34
N GLU A 45 -5.12 -7.95 -1.72
CA GLU A 45 -5.77 -7.37 -0.54
C GLU A 45 -6.39 -8.47 0.31
N MET A 46 -6.58 -8.20 1.60
CA MET A 46 -7.47 -8.99 2.43
C MET A 46 -8.92 -8.52 2.22
N THR A 47 -9.80 -9.39 1.73
CA THR A 47 -11.23 -9.11 1.53
C THR A 47 -12.01 -9.24 2.84
N ALA A 48 -11.60 -10.19 3.69
CA ALA A 48 -12.12 -10.44 5.04
C ALA A 48 -10.97 -10.79 6.00
N PRO A 49 -11.17 -10.88 7.33
CA PRO A 49 -10.09 -11.19 8.27
C PRO A 49 -9.33 -12.50 8.01
N ALA A 50 -9.97 -13.47 7.35
CA ALA A 50 -9.41 -14.78 7.01
C ALA A 50 -9.45 -15.07 5.49
N GLU A 51 -9.59 -14.06 4.65
CA GLU A 51 -9.70 -14.23 3.19
C GLU A 51 -8.87 -13.17 2.45
N ALA A 52 -8.05 -13.63 1.52
CA ALA A 52 -7.27 -12.80 0.62
C ALA A 52 -7.77 -12.91 -0.82
N CYS A 53 -7.67 -11.83 -1.57
CA CYS A 53 -7.89 -11.79 -3.01
C CYS A 53 -6.64 -11.27 -3.71
N LEU A 54 -6.17 -12.02 -4.72
CA LEU A 54 -5.05 -11.66 -5.57
C LEU A 54 -5.59 -11.53 -7.01
N ARG A 55 -5.21 -10.46 -7.71
CA ARG A 55 -5.59 -10.20 -9.09
C ARG A 55 -4.37 -10.24 -10.00
N PHE A 56 -4.50 -10.94 -11.12
CA PHE A 56 -3.48 -11.03 -12.15
C PHE A 56 -3.92 -10.29 -13.42
N ASN A 57 -2.99 -10.06 -14.34
CA ASN A 57 -3.25 -9.45 -15.65
C ASN A 57 -3.90 -10.40 -16.67
N GLU A 58 -4.01 -11.67 -16.32
CA GLU A 58 -4.51 -12.72 -17.19
C GLU A 58 -5.01 -13.93 -16.38
N ARG A 59 -5.62 -14.89 -17.08
CA ARG A 59 -6.17 -16.10 -16.46
C ARG A 59 -5.08 -17.00 -15.94
N ILE A 60 -5.27 -17.49 -14.73
CA ILE A 60 -4.32 -18.37 -14.05
C ILE A 60 -4.88 -19.76 -13.79
N MET A 61 -3.95 -20.69 -13.66
CA MET A 61 -4.10 -22.08 -13.31
C MET A 61 -3.26 -22.32 -12.05
N ILE A 62 -3.85 -23.03 -11.10
CA ILE A 62 -3.20 -23.34 -9.82
C ILE A 62 -3.07 -24.85 -9.60
N LYS A 63 -2.09 -25.23 -8.80
CA LYS A 63 -1.99 -26.59 -8.24
C LYS A 63 -2.42 -26.55 -6.78
N LYS A 64 -2.96 -27.67 -6.28
CA LYS A 64 -3.54 -27.77 -4.94
C LYS A 64 -2.57 -27.37 -3.81
N ASP A 65 -1.29 -27.70 -3.97
CA ASP A 65 -0.24 -27.43 -2.97
C ASP A 65 0.71 -26.30 -3.40
N ALA A 66 0.23 -25.36 -4.21
CA ALA A 66 1.06 -24.29 -4.78
C ALA A 66 1.28 -23.10 -3.83
N PHE A 67 0.60 -23.06 -2.68
CA PHE A 67 0.57 -21.92 -1.78
C PHE A 67 0.90 -22.31 -0.34
N THR A 68 1.59 -21.42 0.36
CA THR A 68 1.89 -21.55 1.79
C THR A 68 1.82 -20.19 2.45
N ILE A 69 1.34 -20.15 3.70
CA ILE A 69 1.19 -18.94 4.49
C ILE A 69 1.89 -19.12 5.84
N GLU A 70 2.61 -18.10 6.28
CA GLU A 70 3.28 -18.06 7.57
C GLU A 70 2.27 -18.10 8.74
N ASP A 71 2.55 -18.93 9.76
CA ASP A 71 1.76 -19.07 10.99
C ASP A 71 0.25 -19.34 10.83
N ASN A 72 -0.17 -19.84 9.67
CA ASN A 72 -1.56 -20.16 9.36
C ASN A 72 -1.67 -21.37 8.40
N GLU A 73 -2.89 -21.79 8.09
CA GLU A 73 -3.18 -22.86 7.14
C GLU A 73 -4.16 -22.36 6.08
N ILE A 74 -3.98 -22.78 4.83
CA ILE A 74 -4.92 -22.50 3.73
C ILE A 74 -5.96 -23.62 3.71
N ILE A 75 -7.24 -23.25 3.83
CA ILE A 75 -8.37 -24.20 3.83
C ILE A 75 -9.02 -24.34 2.46
N ASP A 76 -8.96 -23.28 1.65
CA ASP A 76 -9.53 -23.29 0.32
C ASP A 76 -8.79 -22.30 -0.59
N VAL A 77 -8.75 -22.64 -1.88
CA VAL A 77 -8.20 -21.80 -2.92
C VAL A 77 -9.09 -21.92 -4.15
N SER A 78 -9.69 -20.81 -4.56
CA SER A 78 -10.56 -20.74 -5.73
C SER A 78 -10.02 -19.75 -6.74
N VAL A 79 -10.09 -20.11 -8.02
CA VAL A 79 -9.77 -19.20 -9.13
C VAL A 79 -11.03 -18.91 -9.91
N TRP A 80 -11.29 -17.64 -10.15
CA TRP A 80 -12.31 -17.19 -11.09
C TRP A 80 -11.72 -16.14 -12.00
N ASP A 81 -11.57 -16.50 -13.29
CA ASP A 81 -10.96 -15.66 -14.33
C ASP A 81 -9.51 -15.26 -13.97
N GLU A 82 -9.27 -13.98 -13.66
CA GLU A 82 -7.96 -13.41 -13.31
C GLU A 82 -7.79 -13.25 -11.78
N GLN A 83 -8.76 -13.72 -10.99
CA GLN A 83 -8.79 -13.56 -9.54
C GLN A 83 -8.58 -14.88 -8.82
N LEU A 84 -7.73 -14.84 -7.81
CA LEU A 84 -7.43 -15.93 -6.89
C LEU A 84 -7.91 -15.53 -5.50
N THR A 85 -8.86 -16.28 -4.96
CA THR A 85 -9.31 -16.14 -3.58
C THR A 85 -8.70 -17.25 -2.74
N ILE A 86 -8.12 -16.88 -1.60
CA ILE A 86 -7.47 -17.79 -0.67
C ILE A 86 -8.16 -17.62 0.68
N ALA A 87 -8.70 -18.71 1.21
CA ALA A 87 -9.29 -18.75 2.54
C ALA A 87 -8.31 -19.38 3.53
N PHE A 88 -8.14 -18.73 4.68
CA PHE A 88 -7.28 -19.18 5.76
C PHE A 88 -8.10 -19.81 6.89
N LYS A 89 -7.47 -20.76 7.60
CA LYS A 89 -8.08 -21.46 8.74
C LYS A 89 -8.40 -20.52 9.90
N LYS A 90 -7.55 -19.52 10.12
CA LYS A 90 -7.70 -18.51 11.17
C LYS A 90 -7.61 -17.11 10.55
N PRO A 91 -8.27 -16.11 11.15
CA PRO A 91 -8.02 -14.72 10.80
C PRO A 91 -6.53 -14.36 10.97
N LEU A 92 -6.02 -13.49 10.09
CA LEU A 92 -4.70 -12.91 10.27
C LEU A 92 -4.70 -11.94 11.47
N ILE A 93 -3.54 -11.80 12.11
CA ILE A 93 -3.37 -10.95 13.30
C ILE A 93 -3.35 -9.48 12.87
N LEU A 94 -4.20 -8.65 13.49
CA LEU A 94 -4.29 -7.22 13.20
C LEU A 94 -2.96 -6.50 13.47
N GLY A 95 -2.57 -5.61 12.55
CA GLY A 95 -1.37 -4.79 12.68
C GLY A 95 -0.06 -5.55 12.44
N VAL A 96 -0.13 -6.79 11.96
CA VAL A 96 1.01 -7.62 11.57
C VAL A 96 0.75 -8.17 10.17
N PHE A 97 1.80 -8.36 9.38
CA PHE A 97 1.71 -9.04 8.09
C PHE A 97 2.05 -10.53 8.23
N SER A 98 1.47 -11.34 7.36
CA SER A 98 1.87 -12.74 7.16
C SER A 98 2.43 -12.92 5.75
N THR A 99 3.49 -13.69 5.61
CA THR A 99 4.10 -13.94 4.31
C THR A 99 3.35 -15.05 3.57
N LEU A 100 2.73 -14.71 2.44
CA LEU A 100 2.13 -15.67 1.49
C LEU A 100 3.13 -15.96 0.37
N GLU A 101 3.51 -17.23 0.22
CA GLU A 101 4.21 -17.71 -0.95
C GLU A 101 3.28 -18.48 -1.87
N GLY A 102 3.47 -18.31 -3.17
CA GLY A 102 2.60 -18.91 -4.16
C GLY A 102 3.28 -19.17 -5.49
N ARG A 103 2.74 -20.13 -6.24
CA ARG A 103 3.06 -20.32 -7.66
C ARG A 103 1.78 -20.37 -8.48
N VAL A 104 1.71 -19.54 -9.50
CA VAL A 104 0.64 -19.56 -10.51
C VAL A 104 1.22 -19.82 -11.89
N GLN A 105 0.38 -20.35 -12.78
CA GLN A 105 0.73 -20.63 -14.16
C GLN A 105 -0.37 -20.09 -15.07
N ASP A 106 -0.06 -19.60 -16.26
CA ASP A 106 -1.08 -19.23 -17.25
C ASP A 106 -1.58 -20.47 -18.04
N LEU A 107 -2.42 -20.23 -19.05
CA LEU A 107 -2.88 -21.26 -19.98
C LEU A 107 -1.81 -21.67 -21.01
N ALA A 108 -0.80 -20.83 -21.25
CA ALA A 108 0.25 -21.06 -22.22
C ALA A 108 1.38 -21.97 -21.70
N GLY A 109 1.52 -22.10 -20.38
CA GLY A 109 2.58 -22.83 -19.68
C GLY A 109 3.51 -21.96 -18.83
N ASN A 110 3.46 -20.63 -18.93
CA ASN A 110 4.36 -19.73 -18.22
C ASN A 110 3.95 -19.65 -16.75
N SER A 111 4.93 -19.59 -15.86
CA SER A 111 4.68 -19.61 -14.42
C SER A 111 5.46 -18.56 -13.68
N MET A 112 4.83 -17.96 -12.67
CA MET A 112 5.51 -17.09 -11.70
C MET A 112 5.48 -17.75 -10.32
N ARG A 113 6.54 -17.51 -9.53
CA ARG A 113 6.55 -17.73 -8.09
C ARG A 113 6.68 -16.38 -7.41
N PHE A 114 5.93 -16.16 -6.35
CA PHE A 114 5.95 -14.92 -5.59
C PHE A 114 6.02 -15.18 -4.08
N SER A 115 6.47 -14.17 -3.36
CA SER A 115 6.42 -14.06 -1.90
C SER A 115 5.94 -12.65 -1.59
N ILE A 116 4.78 -12.53 -0.95
CA ILE A 116 4.11 -11.25 -0.70
C ILE A 116 3.69 -11.14 0.77
N ARG A 117 3.61 -9.91 1.27
CA ARG A 117 3.20 -9.61 2.65
C ARG A 117 1.72 -9.25 2.68
N LEU A 118 0.89 -10.09 3.28
CA LEU A 118 -0.54 -9.81 3.47
C LEU A 118 -0.76 -9.17 4.83
N TRP A 119 -1.34 -7.98 4.85
CA TRP A 119 -1.75 -7.32 6.09
C TRP A 119 -3.19 -7.67 6.45
N ALA A 120 -3.43 -8.03 7.71
CA ALA A 120 -4.77 -8.37 8.15
C ALA A 120 -5.77 -7.21 7.91
N LYS A 121 -6.97 -7.51 7.40
CA LYS A 121 -7.99 -6.50 7.17
C LYS A 121 -8.53 -5.93 8.48
N ASN A 122 -8.24 -4.68 8.76
CA ASN A 122 -8.89 -3.93 9.81
C ASN A 122 -10.24 -3.38 9.33
N THR A 123 -11.35 -3.94 9.82
CA THR A 123 -12.71 -3.52 9.46
C THR A 123 -13.26 -2.39 10.33
N ARG A 124 -12.47 -1.91 11.30
CA ARG A 124 -12.87 -0.90 12.28
C ARG A 124 -11.90 0.29 12.29
N ILE A 125 -11.37 0.68 11.14
CA ILE A 125 -10.50 1.84 11.01
C ILE A 125 -11.25 3.09 11.52
N PRO A 126 -10.68 3.86 12.46
CA PRO A 126 -11.30 5.08 12.98
C PRO A 126 -11.32 6.17 11.92
N SER A 127 -12.21 7.16 12.10
CA SER A 127 -12.15 8.39 11.31
C SER A 127 -11.12 9.31 11.94
N LEU A 128 -10.06 9.62 11.20
CA LEU A 128 -8.87 10.33 11.66
C LEU A 128 -8.67 11.62 10.87
N LEU A 129 -8.12 12.64 11.51
CA LEU A 129 -7.53 13.80 10.86
C LEU A 129 -6.18 14.10 11.48
N ILE A 130 -5.20 14.48 10.67
CA ILE A 130 -3.97 15.12 11.13
C ILE A 130 -4.38 16.44 11.78
N ASN A 131 -4.06 16.62 13.06
CA ASN A 131 -4.55 17.73 13.87
C ASN A 131 -3.46 18.75 14.21
N GLU A 132 -2.25 18.27 14.49
CA GLU A 132 -1.11 19.11 14.89
C GLU A 132 0.21 18.44 14.45
N PHE A 133 1.19 19.21 13.96
CA PHE A 133 2.52 18.69 13.68
C PHE A 133 3.65 19.73 13.83
N THR A 134 4.88 19.24 14.02
CA THR A 134 6.12 20.06 14.05
C THR A 134 7.20 19.46 13.16
N THR A 135 7.93 20.31 12.43
CA THR A 135 8.98 19.91 11.46
C THR A 135 10.39 20.38 11.82
N LYS A 136 10.53 21.08 12.95
CA LYS A 136 11.78 21.70 13.42
C LYS A 136 11.98 21.41 14.91
N GLY A 137 11.83 20.15 15.26
CA GLY A 137 11.92 19.64 16.62
C GLY A 137 13.31 19.87 17.25
N SER A 138 13.35 19.65 18.55
CA SER A 138 14.54 19.72 19.40
C SER A 138 14.52 18.55 20.37
N GLU A 139 15.59 18.37 21.14
CA GLU A 139 15.68 17.29 22.14
C GLU A 139 14.50 17.30 23.14
N ASN A 140 14.05 18.49 23.57
CA ASN A 140 12.93 18.62 24.51
C ASN A 140 11.55 18.59 23.84
N HIS A 141 11.51 18.80 22.52
CA HIS A 141 10.29 18.92 21.75
C HIS A 141 10.51 18.27 20.38
N PRO A 142 10.49 16.93 20.31
CA PRO A 142 10.76 16.23 19.06
C PRO A 142 9.73 16.57 17.99
N ASP A 143 10.07 16.30 16.74
CA ASP A 143 9.11 16.30 15.65
C ASP A 143 7.99 15.32 15.96
N ARG A 144 6.75 15.78 15.85
CA ARG A 144 5.57 15.02 16.20
C ARG A 144 4.50 15.24 15.16
N VAL A 145 3.69 14.21 14.97
CA VAL A 145 2.43 14.25 14.22
C VAL A 145 1.35 13.76 15.16
N GLU A 146 0.27 14.52 15.25
CA GLU A 146 -0.91 14.16 16.01
C GLU A 146 -2.09 13.88 15.10
N LEU A 147 -2.82 12.82 15.41
CA LEU A 147 -4.11 12.50 14.83
C LEU A 147 -5.21 12.78 15.86
N ALA A 148 -6.26 13.50 15.44
CA ALA A 148 -7.51 13.60 16.18
C ALA A 148 -8.47 12.48 15.74
N VAL A 149 -9.03 11.77 16.72
CA VAL A 149 -9.97 10.68 16.47
C VAL A 149 -11.40 11.22 16.46
N LEU A 150 -11.97 11.39 15.26
CA LEU A 150 -13.36 11.87 15.11
C LEU A 150 -14.37 10.78 15.45
N LYS A 151 -14.08 9.55 15.03
CA LYS A 151 -14.89 8.35 15.32
C LYS A 151 -13.97 7.25 15.81
N GLY A 152 -14.33 6.64 16.94
CA GLY A 152 -13.56 5.55 17.54
C GLY A 152 -13.48 4.30 16.67
N GLY A 153 -12.47 3.48 16.94
CA GLY A 153 -12.12 2.32 16.13
C GLY A 153 -10.81 1.69 16.60
N ASN A 154 -10.16 0.99 15.70
CA ASN A 154 -8.88 0.32 15.92
C ASN A 154 -7.83 0.85 14.92
N LEU A 155 -6.64 1.21 15.39
CA LEU A 155 -5.59 1.76 14.55
C LEU A 155 -4.77 0.70 13.79
N ALA A 156 -4.98 -0.60 14.01
CA ALA A 156 -4.14 -1.63 13.39
C ALA A 156 -3.99 -1.46 11.88
N GLY A 157 -2.74 -1.39 11.42
CA GLY A 157 -2.39 -1.19 10.01
C GLY A 157 -2.45 0.27 9.55
N VAL A 158 -3.13 1.17 10.26
CA VAL A 158 -3.10 2.60 9.94
C VAL A 158 -1.64 3.04 9.94
N THR A 159 -1.24 3.73 8.87
CA THR A 159 0.16 4.08 8.65
C THR A 159 0.30 5.57 8.39
N ILE A 160 1.15 6.24 9.16
CA ILE A 160 1.58 7.61 8.88
C ILE A 160 2.85 7.52 8.05
N GLU A 161 2.84 8.08 6.85
CA GLU A 161 3.97 8.14 5.93
C GLU A 161 4.43 9.59 5.74
N THR A 162 5.75 9.76 5.68
CA THR A 162 6.44 11.03 5.46
C THR A 162 7.65 10.79 4.56
N VAL A 163 8.30 11.86 4.10
CA VAL A 163 9.49 11.78 3.23
C VAL A 163 10.61 10.90 3.81
N ASN A 164 10.82 10.92 5.13
CA ASN A 164 12.02 10.33 5.74
C ASN A 164 11.74 9.09 6.60
N ASP A 165 10.47 8.84 6.94
CA ASP A 165 10.09 7.88 7.96
C ASP A 165 8.60 7.55 7.90
N SER A 166 8.21 6.48 8.58
CA SER A 166 6.82 6.06 8.72
C SER A 166 6.53 5.45 10.09
N HIS A 167 5.25 5.34 10.44
CA HIS A 167 4.78 4.60 11.59
C HIS A 167 3.54 3.80 11.22
N THR A 168 3.57 2.48 11.41
CA THR A 168 2.40 1.61 11.28
C THR A 168 1.94 1.19 12.66
N PHE A 169 0.68 1.48 12.99
CA PHE A 169 0.11 1.14 14.28
C PHE A 169 -0.19 -0.37 14.38
N GLY A 170 0.07 -0.93 15.56
CA GLY A 170 -0.39 -2.26 15.95
C GLY A 170 -1.87 -2.27 16.39
N ASP A 171 -2.31 -3.37 17.01
CA ASP A 171 -3.66 -3.47 17.59
C ASP A 171 -3.83 -2.49 18.77
N HIS A 172 -4.42 -1.34 18.48
CA HIS A 172 -4.68 -0.27 19.45
C HIS A 172 -6.08 0.31 19.27
N GLN A 173 -6.89 0.28 20.33
CA GLN A 173 -8.25 0.81 20.34
C GLN A 173 -8.24 2.29 20.69
N VAL A 174 -9.04 3.08 19.98
CA VAL A 174 -9.23 4.51 20.23
C VAL A 174 -10.70 4.88 20.29
N ALA A 175 -11.04 5.84 21.12
CA ALA A 175 -12.37 6.42 21.26
C ALA A 175 -12.47 7.76 20.51
N SER A 176 -13.71 8.18 20.21
CA SER A 176 -13.96 9.52 19.66
C SER A 176 -13.54 10.58 20.68
N GLY A 177 -12.78 11.59 20.22
CA GLY A 177 -12.21 12.64 21.05
C GLY A 177 -10.79 12.36 21.54
N ASP A 178 -10.23 11.18 21.26
CA ASP A 178 -8.84 10.87 21.59
C ASP A 178 -7.86 11.60 20.65
N TYR A 179 -6.66 11.83 21.16
CA TYR A 179 -5.51 12.37 20.42
C TYR A 179 -4.39 11.35 20.42
N VAL A 180 -3.91 10.99 19.23
CA VAL A 180 -2.87 9.99 19.04
C VAL A 180 -1.62 10.70 18.55
N VAL A 181 -0.56 10.69 19.35
CA VAL A 181 0.69 11.40 19.05
C VAL A 181 1.78 10.41 18.66
N VAL A 182 2.45 10.69 17.55
CA VAL A 182 3.63 9.93 17.09
C VAL A 182 4.83 10.87 17.02
N ALA A 183 5.90 10.52 17.72
CA ALA A 183 7.17 11.23 17.66
C ALA A 183 8.03 10.68 16.51
N PHE A 184 8.38 11.56 15.59
CA PHE A 184 9.16 11.29 14.39
C PHE A 184 10.65 11.57 14.54
N SER A 185 11.08 12.31 15.57
CA SER A 185 12.49 12.50 15.90
C SER A 185 12.81 11.98 17.30
N LYS A 186 14.10 11.72 17.56
CA LYS A 186 14.59 11.45 18.91
C LYS A 186 14.35 12.65 19.83
N GLY A 187 14.13 12.38 21.11
CA GLY A 187 13.93 13.42 22.12
C GLY A 187 13.07 12.94 23.29
N ALA A 188 12.69 13.87 24.15
CA ALA A 188 11.74 13.64 25.23
C ALA A 188 10.34 13.41 24.66
N VAL A 189 9.80 12.21 24.89
CA VAL A 189 8.48 11.79 24.41
C VAL A 189 7.58 11.51 25.61
N GLU A 190 6.36 12.04 25.57
CA GLU A 190 5.38 11.87 26.64
C GLU A 190 4.88 10.42 26.72
N ALA A 191 4.51 9.98 27.92
CA ALA A 191 3.98 8.64 28.12
C ALA A 191 2.69 8.44 27.32
N GLY A 192 2.63 7.36 26.53
CA GLY A 192 1.49 7.05 25.67
C GLY A 192 1.61 7.54 24.22
N SER A 193 2.66 8.31 23.89
CA SER A 193 2.99 8.58 22.49
C SER A 193 3.67 7.38 21.83
N PHE A 194 3.50 7.27 20.51
CA PHE A 194 4.16 6.28 19.68
C PHE A 194 5.47 6.85 19.11
N LEU A 195 6.34 5.97 18.65
CA LEU A 195 7.60 6.34 17.98
C LEU A 195 7.52 5.89 16.52
N SER A 196 7.94 6.76 15.60
CA SER A 196 8.17 6.35 14.22
C SER A 196 9.28 5.31 14.13
N LYS A 197 9.38 4.65 12.98
CA LYS A 197 10.24 3.49 12.78
C LYS A 197 11.72 3.84 12.92
N GLU A 198 12.18 4.92 12.27
CA GLU A 198 13.60 5.27 12.22
C GLU A 198 13.95 6.49 13.10
N GLN A 199 12.94 7.27 13.51
CA GLN A 199 13.07 8.54 14.23
C GLN A 199 13.97 9.58 13.52
N ASN A 200 13.86 9.66 12.19
CA ASN A 200 14.68 10.55 11.34
C ASN A 200 14.27 12.03 11.37
N GLY A 201 13.13 12.35 11.99
CA GLY A 201 12.50 13.67 11.95
C GLY A 201 11.73 13.91 10.66
N LEU A 202 10.92 14.96 10.68
CA LEU A 202 10.24 15.45 9.48
C LEU A 202 11.20 16.35 8.69
N SER A 203 10.97 16.47 7.38
CA SER A 203 11.73 17.42 6.56
C SER A 203 11.41 18.86 6.99
N SER A 204 12.43 19.64 7.32
CA SER A 204 12.22 20.97 7.95
C SER A 204 11.69 22.05 7.01
N ASN A 205 11.92 21.92 5.70
CA ASN A 205 11.62 22.99 4.74
C ASN A 205 10.39 22.70 3.89
N ASN A 206 10.13 21.45 3.57
CA ASN A 206 9.01 21.02 2.74
C ASN A 206 8.81 19.52 2.85
N GLY A 207 7.57 19.07 2.68
CA GLY A 207 7.24 17.66 2.71
C GLY A 207 5.75 17.43 2.75
N TYR A 208 5.42 16.17 2.99
CA TYR A 208 4.06 15.69 3.16
C TYR A 208 3.96 14.83 4.41
N ILE A 209 2.75 14.70 4.92
CA ILE A 209 2.36 13.68 5.89
C ILE A 209 1.08 13.07 5.36
N CYS A 210 1.07 11.77 5.09
CA CYS A 210 -0.10 11.03 4.63
C CYS A 210 -0.47 9.97 5.66
N VAL A 211 -1.77 9.81 5.91
CA VAL A 211 -2.31 8.76 6.76
C VAL A 211 -3.02 7.77 5.86
N HIS A 212 -2.56 6.52 5.86
CA HIS A 212 -3.11 5.43 5.06
C HIS A 212 -3.85 4.44 5.93
N ALA A 213 -4.89 3.81 5.37
CA ALA A 213 -5.68 2.77 6.02
C ALA A 213 -4.87 1.51 6.38
N THR A 214 -3.83 1.22 5.60
CA THR A 214 -2.97 0.03 5.68
C THR A 214 -1.58 0.41 5.12
N PRO A 215 -0.49 -0.30 5.46
CA PRO A 215 0.83 -0.06 4.85
C PRO A 215 0.99 -0.67 3.45
N GLU A 216 -0.09 -1.15 2.83
CA GLU A 216 -0.06 -1.64 1.45
C GLU A 216 0.12 -0.48 0.47
N TRP A 217 0.81 -0.72 -0.64
CA TRP A 217 1.22 0.31 -1.59
C TRP A 217 0.05 1.03 -2.30
N ASN A 218 -1.13 0.42 -2.31
CA ASN A 218 -2.36 0.95 -2.90
C ASN A 218 -3.39 1.35 -1.82
N ALA A 219 -2.94 1.55 -0.58
CA ALA A 219 -3.80 1.88 0.53
C ALA A 219 -4.59 3.17 0.31
N GLU A 220 -5.85 3.16 0.74
CA GLU A 220 -6.68 4.36 0.83
C GLU A 220 -5.99 5.42 1.72
N VAL A 221 -5.89 6.64 1.20
CA VAL A 221 -5.44 7.81 1.96
C VAL A 221 -6.63 8.33 2.77
N LEU A 222 -6.48 8.30 4.10
CA LEU A 222 -7.49 8.77 5.06
C LEU A 222 -7.44 10.28 5.26
N ASP A 223 -6.23 10.85 5.35
CA ASP A 223 -5.97 12.30 5.43
C ASP A 223 -4.53 12.56 4.97
N CYS A 224 -4.26 13.76 4.47
CA CYS A 224 -2.91 14.17 4.10
C CYS A 224 -2.71 15.66 4.22
N VAL A 225 -1.45 16.08 4.40
CA VAL A 225 -1.06 17.48 4.34
C VAL A 225 0.20 17.69 3.52
N LEU A 226 0.25 18.84 2.85
CA LEU A 226 1.46 19.38 2.23
C LEU A 226 1.94 20.60 3.01
N TYR A 227 3.24 20.72 3.23
CA TYR A 227 3.84 21.88 3.88
C TYR A 227 5.10 22.36 3.15
N SER A 228 5.39 23.65 3.26
CA SER A 228 6.59 24.28 2.68
C SER A 228 6.93 25.60 3.38
N THR A 229 8.20 25.99 3.38
CA THR A 229 8.64 27.36 3.74
C THR A 229 8.40 28.36 2.60
N LYS A 230 8.04 27.88 1.40
CA LYS A 230 7.76 28.68 0.19
C LYS A 230 8.97 29.50 -0.32
N GLU A 231 10.17 29.11 0.07
CA GLU A 231 11.42 29.77 -0.33
C GLU A 231 11.96 29.24 -1.66
N ALA A 232 11.70 27.97 -1.98
CA ALA A 232 12.22 27.33 -3.18
C ALA A 232 11.40 27.71 -4.43
N THR A 233 12.07 27.69 -5.59
CA THR A 233 11.47 28.02 -6.90
C THR A 233 11.46 26.84 -7.88
N THR A 234 12.21 25.78 -7.59
CA THR A 234 12.27 24.55 -8.41
C THR A 234 11.24 23.53 -7.94
N HIS A 235 10.91 22.55 -8.80
CA HIS A 235 9.98 21.46 -8.49
C HIS A 235 8.64 21.96 -7.92
N ASN A 236 7.91 22.76 -8.70
CA ASN A 236 6.64 23.39 -8.29
C ASN A 236 6.73 24.24 -7.01
N GLY A 237 7.94 24.72 -6.67
CA GLY A 237 8.25 25.53 -5.49
C GLY A 237 8.61 24.73 -4.24
N PHE A 238 8.67 23.40 -4.30
CA PHE A 238 9.07 22.56 -3.17
C PHE A 238 10.58 22.39 -3.05
N GLY A 239 11.35 22.55 -4.14
CA GLY A 239 12.78 22.28 -4.14
C GLY A 239 13.14 20.79 -4.11
N SER A 240 12.17 19.89 -3.90
CA SER A 240 12.32 18.43 -3.98
C SER A 240 11.44 17.86 -5.08
N LYS A 241 12.03 17.01 -5.94
CA LYS A 241 11.29 16.30 -6.99
C LYS A 241 10.25 15.35 -6.40
N GLU A 242 10.62 14.62 -5.35
CA GLU A 242 9.76 13.63 -4.69
C GLU A 242 8.52 14.29 -4.09
N VAL A 243 8.69 15.39 -3.36
CA VAL A 243 7.56 16.13 -2.76
C VAL A 243 6.66 16.73 -3.84
N ALA A 244 7.23 17.23 -4.94
CA ALA A 244 6.44 17.74 -6.05
C ALA A 244 5.62 16.64 -6.75
N GLN A 245 6.17 15.43 -6.91
CA GLN A 245 5.45 14.29 -7.47
C GLN A 245 4.31 13.85 -6.54
N MET A 246 4.58 13.71 -5.24
CA MET A 246 3.54 13.39 -4.26
C MET A 246 2.44 14.46 -4.23
N ALA A 247 2.79 15.75 -4.32
CA ALA A 247 1.80 16.83 -4.39
C ALA A 247 0.88 16.73 -5.62
N GLU A 248 1.42 16.30 -6.77
CA GLU A 248 0.65 16.03 -7.98
C GLU A 248 -0.28 14.83 -7.78
N GLU A 249 0.21 13.74 -7.19
CA GLU A 249 -0.57 12.53 -6.89
C GLU A 249 -1.74 12.82 -5.94
N LEU A 250 -1.49 13.53 -4.84
CA LEU A 250 -2.53 13.93 -3.88
C LEU A 250 -3.58 14.86 -4.51
N THR A 251 -3.15 15.75 -5.41
CA THR A 251 -4.09 16.62 -6.14
C THR A 251 -4.95 15.83 -7.12
N GLN A 252 -4.35 14.87 -7.85
CA GLN A 252 -5.09 13.99 -8.76
C GLN A 252 -6.07 13.08 -8.02
N GLY A 253 -5.69 12.61 -6.84
CA GLY A 253 -6.53 11.82 -5.94
C GLY A 253 -7.57 12.63 -5.16
N LEU A 254 -7.62 13.96 -5.34
CA LEU A 254 -8.51 14.88 -4.63
C LEU A 254 -8.30 14.91 -3.09
N HIS A 255 -7.14 14.46 -2.62
CA HIS A 255 -6.75 14.47 -1.21
C HIS A 255 -6.13 15.81 -0.79
N TRP A 256 -5.63 16.62 -1.73
CA TRP A 256 -5.15 17.98 -1.47
C TRP A 256 -5.51 18.95 -2.61
N ASN A 257 -5.85 20.19 -2.27
CA ASN A 257 -6.21 21.24 -3.21
C ASN A 257 -4.96 22.03 -3.64
N GLY A 258 -4.30 21.53 -4.68
CA GLY A 258 -3.22 22.21 -5.40
C GLY A 258 -1.87 21.51 -5.27
N SER A 259 -1.13 21.46 -6.37
CA SER A 259 0.12 20.69 -6.46
C SER A 259 1.38 21.56 -6.35
N MET A 260 1.25 22.83 -5.96
CA MET A 260 2.37 23.75 -5.83
C MET A 260 2.65 24.11 -4.37
N ALA A 261 3.90 24.47 -4.06
CA ALA A 261 4.28 24.87 -2.70
C ALA A 261 3.52 26.10 -2.18
N LYS A 262 3.01 26.96 -3.07
CA LYS A 262 2.14 28.09 -2.68
C LYS A 262 0.82 27.62 -2.06
N ASP A 263 0.34 26.44 -2.45
CA ASP A 263 -0.92 25.82 -2.02
C ASP A 263 -0.73 24.93 -0.77
N ALA A 264 0.52 24.73 -0.36
CA ALA A 264 0.91 24.03 0.87
C ALA A 264 0.82 24.94 2.11
N ILE A 265 0.77 24.31 3.28
CA ILE A 265 0.83 24.98 4.58
C ILE A 265 2.16 25.72 4.69
N ASP A 266 2.11 27.02 5.01
CA ASP A 266 3.32 27.82 5.22
C ASP A 266 3.90 27.55 6.62
N ILE A 267 5.03 26.85 6.66
CA ILE A 267 5.75 26.52 7.89
C ILE A 267 7.02 27.36 8.08
N SER A 268 7.17 28.48 7.37
CA SER A 268 8.33 29.39 7.52
C SER A 268 8.52 29.86 8.96
N LYS A 269 7.42 30.03 9.70
CA LYS A 269 7.41 30.45 11.12
C LYS A 269 7.36 29.30 12.13
N ALA A 270 7.26 28.05 11.67
CA ALA A 270 7.25 26.89 12.55
C ALA A 270 8.60 26.72 13.27
N THR A 271 8.55 26.23 14.50
CA THR A 271 9.70 25.92 15.37
C THR A 271 9.35 24.73 16.26
N ALA A 272 10.28 24.22 17.06
CA ALA A 272 10.02 23.16 18.03
C ALA A 272 8.84 23.44 18.99
N THR A 273 8.50 24.71 19.23
CA THR A 273 7.39 25.14 20.11
C THR A 273 6.31 25.94 19.39
N ARG A 274 6.40 26.03 18.05
CA ARG A 274 5.40 26.63 17.16
C ARG A 274 5.01 25.58 16.13
N SER A 275 4.02 24.77 16.47
CA SER A 275 3.44 23.74 15.63
C SER A 275 2.48 24.33 14.60
N ALA A 276 2.27 23.56 13.52
CA ALA A 276 1.17 23.78 12.60
C ALA A 276 -0.07 23.06 13.14
N ASN A 277 -1.12 23.84 13.39
CA ASN A 277 -2.37 23.36 13.98
C ASN A 277 -3.50 23.46 12.96
N ARG A 278 -4.31 22.42 12.86
CA ARG A 278 -5.58 22.46 12.15
C ARG A 278 -6.57 23.34 12.92
N ASN A 279 -7.31 24.16 12.20
CA ASN A 279 -8.29 25.11 12.71
C ASN A 279 -9.61 24.40 13.04
N GLY A 280 -9.59 23.68 14.16
CA GLY A 280 -10.63 22.73 14.49
C GLY A 280 -10.56 21.49 13.60
N PHE A 281 -11.68 20.79 13.47
CA PHE A 281 -11.81 19.58 12.63
C PHE A 281 -12.34 19.92 11.23
N ILE A 282 -11.97 21.10 10.72
CA ILE A 282 -12.32 21.53 9.36
C ILE A 282 -11.33 20.91 8.39
N ASP A 283 -11.85 20.33 7.32
CA ASP A 283 -11.05 19.74 6.25
C ASP A 283 -11.60 20.15 4.88
N THR A 284 -10.94 21.15 4.31
CA THR A 284 -11.16 21.60 2.93
C THR A 284 -10.02 21.13 2.03
N ASN A 285 -9.22 20.15 2.48
CA ASN A 285 -8.04 19.63 1.80
C ASN A 285 -7.05 20.75 1.42
N GLY A 286 -6.90 21.78 2.24
CA GLY A 286 -6.13 22.96 1.86
C GLY A 286 -5.41 23.67 3.00
N ALA A 287 -4.40 24.47 2.64
CA ALA A 287 -3.58 25.20 3.60
C ALA A 287 -4.37 26.19 4.49
N ASN A 288 -5.55 26.64 4.05
CA ASN A 288 -6.40 27.56 4.82
C ASN A 288 -7.01 26.93 6.08
N ASP A 289 -7.01 25.61 6.17
CA ASP A 289 -7.44 24.89 7.38
C ASP A 289 -6.40 25.01 8.50
N TRP A 290 -5.22 25.58 8.24
CA TRP A 290 -4.07 25.52 9.14
C TRP A 290 -3.58 26.89 9.59
N TYR A 291 -2.95 26.93 10.76
CA TYR A 291 -2.25 28.09 11.28
C TYR A 291 -1.06 27.67 12.12
N ILE A 292 -0.08 28.57 12.28
CA ILE A 292 1.05 28.36 13.18
C ILE A 292 0.67 28.86 14.58
N CYS A 293 0.83 28.02 15.60
CA CYS A 293 0.56 28.40 16.98
C CYS A 293 1.64 29.36 17.53
N ALA A 294 1.29 30.12 18.56
CA ALA A 294 2.23 31.01 19.24
C ALA A 294 3.36 30.21 19.93
N THR A 295 4.48 30.87 20.22
CA THR A 295 5.62 30.22 20.89
C THR A 295 5.19 29.56 22.21
N GLY A 296 5.57 28.30 22.42
CA GLY A 296 5.24 27.55 23.64
C GLY A 296 3.79 27.09 23.73
N ASN A 297 3.02 27.18 22.65
CA ASN A 297 1.60 26.81 22.61
C ASN A 297 1.33 25.54 21.78
N ALA A 298 2.35 24.72 21.51
CA ALA A 298 2.14 23.37 21.00
C ALA A 298 1.28 22.58 21.99
N SER A 299 0.30 21.84 21.49
CA SER A 299 -0.85 21.32 22.25
C SER A 299 -1.08 19.82 22.03
N PHE A 300 -0.01 19.08 21.73
CA PHE A 300 -0.04 17.63 21.59
C PHE A 300 -0.71 16.93 22.79
N GLY A 301 -1.56 15.95 22.50
CA GLY A 301 -2.36 15.17 23.44
C GLY A 301 -3.66 15.84 23.89
N VAL A 302 -3.90 17.10 23.50
CA VAL A 302 -5.06 17.88 23.95
C VAL A 302 -5.63 18.74 22.82
N LYS A 303 -6.68 19.50 23.12
CA LYS A 303 -7.29 20.41 22.14
C LYS A 303 -6.30 21.49 21.68
N ASN A 304 -6.22 21.70 20.37
CA ASN A 304 -5.37 22.71 19.74
C ASN A 304 -5.46 24.09 20.41
N SER A 305 -4.30 24.68 20.71
CA SER A 305 -4.22 26.05 21.23
C SER A 305 -4.74 27.05 20.20
N THR A 306 -5.62 27.95 20.63
CA THR A 306 -6.17 29.01 19.79
C THR A 306 -5.25 30.23 19.67
N ASN A 307 -4.14 30.26 20.41
CA ASN A 307 -3.17 31.36 20.36
C ASN A 307 -2.32 31.23 19.10
N ARG A 308 -2.52 32.16 18.14
CA ARG A 308 -1.85 32.13 16.83
C ARG A 308 -0.59 32.97 16.84
N HIS A 309 0.38 32.55 16.04
CA HIS A 309 1.51 33.39 15.68
C HIS A 309 1.07 34.40 14.60
N HIS A 310 1.48 35.66 14.77
CA HIS A 310 1.24 36.75 13.84
C HIS A 310 2.51 37.13 13.10
#